data_AF-A0A7V9F0D9-F1
#
_entry.id   AF-A0A7V9F0D9-F1
#
_cell.length_a   1.000
_cell.length_b   1.000
_cell.length_c   1.000
_cell.angle_alpha   90.00
_cell.angle_beta   90.00
_cell.angle_gamma   90.00
#
_symmetry.space_group_name_H-M   'P 1'
#
loop_
_entity.id
_entity.type
_entity.pdbx_description
1 polymer ?
#
loop_
_entity_poly.entity_id
_entity_poly.type
_entity_poly.pdbx_seq_one_letter_code
_entity_poly.pdbx_strand_id
1 'polypeptide(L)' 'MGLLAVAALSGCGFGGGGGSGELTIYSGREQDLVGPLLDRYAKQEGVDIKVRYGTAFG' A
#
# COMPACT_ATOMS: atom_id res chain seq x y z
N MET A 1 29.09 35.89 1.96
CA MET A 1 27.76 36.16 2.51
C MET A 1 26.78 36.16 1.35
N GLY A 2 26.15 35.06 0.95
CA GLY A 2 25.70 33.90 1.71
C GLY A 2 24.25 33.69 1.28
N LEU A 3 24.01 32.81 0.31
CA LEU A 3 22.66 32.33 -0.02
C LEU A 3 22.80 30.95 -0.68
N LEU A 4 23.17 29.97 0.14
CA LEU A 4 23.37 28.57 -0.23
C LEU A 4 22.70 27.74 0.89
N ALA A 5 21.36 27.62 0.87
CA ALA A 5 20.63 26.63 1.68
C ALA A 5 19.10 26.65 1.42
N VAL A 6 18.64 26.42 0.18
CA VAL A 6 17.25 26.00 -0.09
C VAL A 6 17.29 24.72 -0.93
N ALA A 7 17.83 23.65 -0.36
CA ALA A 7 17.84 22.31 -0.98
C ALA A 7 17.57 21.20 0.04
N ALA A 8 16.98 21.52 1.19
CA ALA A 8 16.66 20.57 2.26
C ALA A 8 15.16 20.26 2.39
N LEU A 9 14.39 20.45 1.31
CA LEU A 9 13.01 19.98 1.18
C LEU A 9 12.85 18.85 0.17
N SER A 10 13.89 18.04 -0.05
CA SER A 10 13.70 16.65 -0.50
C SER A 10 13.06 15.83 0.63
N GLY A 11 11.93 16.33 1.13
CA GLY A 11 10.95 15.56 1.86
C GLY A 11 10.55 14.40 0.97
N CYS A 12 10.29 13.27 1.64
CA CYS A 12 9.83 12.04 1.06
C CYS A 12 8.82 12.31 -0.06
N GLY A 13 9.31 12.34 -1.30
CA GLY A 13 8.50 12.13 -2.47
C GLY A 13 8.10 10.68 -2.42
N PHE A 14 7.07 10.36 -1.62
CA PHE A 14 6.17 9.28 -1.97
C PHE A 14 5.56 9.71 -3.30
N GLY A 15 6.31 9.46 -4.37
CA GLY A 15 5.89 9.70 -5.73
C GLY A 15 4.64 8.89 -5.89
N GLY A 16 3.49 9.57 -5.80
CA GLY A 16 2.21 9.09 -6.23
C GLY A 16 2.37 8.70 -7.68
N GLY A 17 2.73 7.45 -7.91
CA GLY A 17 2.64 6.81 -9.21
C GLY A 17 1.18 6.86 -9.57
N GLY A 18 0.80 7.87 -10.36
CA GLY A 18 -0.52 8.05 -10.95
C GLY A 18 -0.83 6.99 -12.00
N GLY A 19 -0.62 5.73 -11.65
CA GLY A 19 -1.31 4.60 -12.22
C GLY A 19 -2.13 4.02 -11.09
N SER A 20 -3.40 3.72 -11.35
CA SER A 20 -4.24 2.86 -10.53
C SER A 20 -3.54 1.50 -10.34
N GLY A 21 -2.59 1.46 -9.43
CA GLY A 21 -1.72 0.34 -9.15
C GLY A 21 -2.52 -0.67 -8.35
N GLU A 22 -2.93 -1.74 -9.02
CA GLU A 22 -3.63 -2.86 -8.41
C GLU A 22 -2.69 -3.59 -7.44
N LEU A 23 -3.01 -3.58 -6.15
CA LEU A 23 -2.23 -4.26 -5.11
C LEU A 23 -2.73 -5.69 -4.94
N THR A 24 -1.97 -6.68 -5.42
CA THR A 24 -2.29 -8.10 -5.18
C THR A 24 -1.59 -8.65 -3.95
N ILE A 25 -2.34 -9.21 -3.01
CA ILE A 25 -1.86 -9.79 -1.75
C ILE A 25 -2.11 -11.30 -1.74
N TYR A 26 -1.08 -12.10 -1.47
CA TYR A 26 -1.20 -13.55 -1.28
C TYR A 26 -1.23 -13.86 0.21
N SER A 27 -2.38 -14.30 0.72
CA SER A 27 -2.55 -14.63 2.15
C SER A 27 -2.63 -16.14 2.35
N GLY A 28 -1.78 -16.68 3.21
CA GLY A 28 -1.91 -18.05 3.73
C GLY A 28 -2.82 -18.17 4.96
N ARG A 29 -3.35 -17.05 5.48
CA ARG A 29 -4.33 -17.04 6.57
C ARG A 29 -5.76 -17.04 6.03
N GLU A 30 -6.69 -17.52 6.84
CA GLU A 30 -8.12 -17.52 6.53
C GLU A 30 -8.66 -16.11 6.20
N GLN A 31 -9.59 -16.08 5.25
CA GLN A 31 -10.23 -14.87 4.75
C GLN A 31 -10.93 -14.08 5.87
N ASP A 32 -11.57 -14.76 6.82
CA ASP A 32 -12.31 -14.11 7.89
C ASP A 32 -11.42 -13.30 8.84
N LEU A 33 -10.13 -13.67 8.94
CA LEU A 33 -9.17 -12.96 9.78
C LEU A 33 -8.57 -11.74 9.08
N VAL A 34 -8.21 -11.89 7.81
CA VAL A 34 -7.41 -10.88 7.08
C VAL A 34 -8.27 -9.97 6.19
N GLY A 35 -9.33 -10.51 5.61
CA GLY A 35 -10.22 -9.79 4.69
C GLY A 35 -10.78 -8.49 5.26
N PRO A 36 -11.37 -8.48 6.47
CA PRO A 36 -11.93 -7.26 7.06
C PRO A 36 -10.90 -6.17 7.34
N LEU A 37 -9.63 -6.53 7.53
CA LEU A 37 -8.55 -5.56 7.76
C LEU A 37 -8.12 -4.89 6.46
N LEU A 38 -7.97 -5.69 5.39
CA LEU A 38 -7.58 -5.21 4.08
C LEU A 38 -8.68 -4.36 3.43
N ASP A 39 -9.96 -4.72 3.62
CA ASP A 39 -11.09 -3.90 3.17
C ASP A 39 -11.12 -2.52 3.83
N ARG A 40 -10.86 -2.44 5.14
CA ARG A 40 -10.76 -1.15 5.85
C ARG A 40 -9.63 -0.31 5.30
N TYR A 41 -8.46 -0.90 5.12
CA TYR A 41 -7.29 -0.22 4.57
C TYR A 41 -7.55 0.27 3.13
N ALA A 42 -8.12 -0.57 2.26
CA ALA A 42 -8.50 -0.20 0.89
C ALA A 42 -9.44 1.01 0.86
N LYS A 43 -10.45 1.02 1.74
CA LYS A 43 -11.39 2.15 1.87
C LYS A 43 -10.74 3.43 2.40
N GLN A 44 -9.80 3.31 3.33
CA GLN A 44 -9.13 4.45 3.94
C GLN A 44 -8.12 5.11 2.98
N GLU A 45 -7.33 4.30 2.28
CA GLU A 45 -6.28 4.79 1.38
C GLU A 45 -6.77 5.02 -0.05
N GLY A 46 -7.99 4.56 -0.38
CA GLY A 46 -8.55 4.67 -1.73
C GLY A 46 -7.82 3.82 -2.77
N VAL A 47 -7.30 2.66 -2.34
CA VAL A 47 -6.52 1.74 -3.19
C VAL A 47 -7.32 0.48 -3.52
N ASP A 48 -7.10 -0.09 -4.71
CA ASP A 48 -7.69 -1.37 -5.10
C ASP A 48 -6.80 -2.54 -4.65
N ILE A 49 -7.38 -3.47 -3.89
CA ILE A 49 -6.66 -4.60 -3.30
C ILE A 49 -7.30 -5.91 -3.72
N LYS A 50 -6.53 -6.76 -4.39
CA LYS A 50 -6.92 -8.13 -4.73
C LYS A 50 -6.23 -9.12 -3.82
N VAL A 51 -7.02 -9.90 -3.08
CA VAL A 51 -6.47 -10.91 -2.17
C VAL A 51 -6.61 -12.29 -2.78
N ARG A 52 -5.52 -13.04 -2.80
CA ARG A 52 -5.46 -14.45 -3.19
C ARG A 52 -5.21 -15.26 -1.92
N TYR A 53 -6.23 -15.96 -1.46
CA TYR A 53 -6.11 -16.86 -0.32
C TYR A 53 -5.52 -18.18 -0.80
N GLY A 54 -4.32 -18.49 -0.33
CA GLY A 54 -3.73 -19.81 -0.50
C GLY A 54 -4.15 -20.69 0.67
N THR A 55 -4.62 -21.90 0.37
CA THR A 55 -4.68 -22.97 1.38
C THR A 55 -3.24 -23.36 1.68
N ALA A 56 -2.64 -22.73 2.68
CA ALA A 56 -1.35 -23.18 3.18
C ALA A 56 -1.54 -24.60 3.70
N PHE A 57 -0.90 -25.55 3.02
CA PHE A 57 -0.73 -26.96 3.37
C PHE A 57 -1.93 -27.89 3.09
N GLY A 58 -1.70 -28.83 2.15
CA GLY A 58 -2.12 -30.21 2.30
C GLY A 58 -0.98 -31.01 2.93
#